data_AF-A0A9W7UZG5-F1
#
_entry.id   AF-A0A9W7UZG5-F1
#
_cell.length_a   1.000
_cell.length_b   1.000
_cell.length_c   1.000
_cell.angle_alpha   90.00
_cell.angle_beta   90.00
_cell.angle_gamma   90.00
#
_symmetry.space_group_name_H-M   'P 1'
#
loop_
_entity.id
_entity.type
_entity.pdbx_description
1 polymer ?
#
loop_
_entity_poly.entity_id
_entity_poly.type
_entity_poly.pdbx_seq_one_letter_code
_entity_poly.pdbx_strand_id
1 'polypeptide(L)'
;MYFAKLVGGKTYMIDGHIFIDGVEKIVKKETYEYLKDNDLFEVREGEKDNAPSLLVGEKHTESTLKKISKAEQEEIIRSLTQGDFIQDTKNENERIALILELQEQEA
;
A
#
# COMPACT_ATOMS: atom_id res chain seq x y z
N MET A 1 -7.74 8.85 -10.96
CA MET A 1 -7.02 8.77 -9.68
C MET A 1 -5.55 9.05 -9.95
N TYR A 2 -4.84 9.63 -9.00
CA TYR A 2 -3.41 9.90 -9.13
C TYR A 2 -2.66 8.90 -8.28
N PHE A 3 -1.58 8.37 -8.83
CA PHE A 3 -0.76 7.36 -8.19
C PHE A 3 0.67 7.86 -8.07
N ALA A 4 1.33 7.51 -6.98
CA ALA A 4 2.72 7.83 -6.74
C ALA A 4 3.42 6.64 -6.09
N LYS A 5 4.56 6.25 -6.65
CA LYS A 5 5.38 5.13 -6.22
C LYS A 5 6.76 5.64 -5.85
N LEU A 6 7.27 5.27 -4.68
CA LEU A 6 8.65 5.58 -4.33
C LEU A 6 9.58 4.65 -5.14
N VAL A 7 10.51 5.24 -5.87
CA VAL A 7 11.56 4.54 -6.63
C VAL A 7 12.96 4.94 -6.19
N GLY A 8 13.07 6.01 -5.39
CA GLY A 8 14.31 6.49 -4.80
C GLY A 8 14.22 6.52 -3.28
N GLY A 9 14.67 5.45 -2.61
CA GLY A 9 14.77 5.39 -1.16
C GLY A 9 14.37 4.03 -0.60
N LYS A 10 14.07 3.97 0.71
CA LYS A 10 13.44 2.81 1.35
C LYS A 10 12.06 3.15 1.88
N THR A 11 11.94 4.32 2.49
CA THR A 11 10.72 4.88 3.05
C THR A 11 10.79 6.39 2.99
N TYR A 12 9.69 7.04 2.66
CA TYR A 12 9.60 8.49 2.54
C TYR A 12 8.23 8.97 3.01
N MET A 13 8.18 9.98 3.88
CA MET A 13 6.93 10.45 4.49
C MET A 13 6.55 11.82 3.91
N ILE A 14 5.36 11.94 3.33
CA ILE A 14 4.84 13.18 2.75
C ILE A 14 3.41 13.35 3.20
N ASP A 15 3.10 14.50 3.81
CA ASP A 15 1.73 14.86 4.22
C ASP A 15 1.04 13.81 5.10
N GLY A 16 1.81 13.12 5.95
CA GLY A 16 1.31 12.02 6.80
C GLY A 16 1.14 10.67 6.07
N HIS A 17 1.39 10.63 4.75
CA HIS A 17 1.44 9.38 3.98
C HIS A 17 2.86 8.83 3.96
N ILE A 18 3.00 7.56 4.35
CA ILE A 18 4.26 6.82 4.26
C ILE A 18 4.31 6.15 2.88
N PHE A 19 5.31 6.50 2.08
CA PHE A 19 5.63 5.85 0.82
C PHE A 19 6.78 4.88 1.05
N ILE A 20 6.63 3.66 0.56
CA ILE A 20 7.62 2.59 0.66
C ILE A 20 8.18 2.32 -0.74
N ASP A 21 9.47 2.00 -0.81
CA ASP A 21 10.12 1.70 -2.08
C ASP A 21 9.42 0.56 -2.82
N GLY A 22 9.13 0.81 -4.10
CA GLY A 22 8.42 -0.14 -4.95
C GLY A 22 6.90 -0.18 -4.76
N VAL A 23 6.33 0.58 -3.83
CA VAL A 23 4.88 0.58 -3.53
C VAL A 23 4.18 1.80 -4.12
N GLU A 24 3.17 1.56 -4.95
CA GLU A 24 2.38 2.60 -5.60
C GLU A 24 1.15 2.96 -4.76
N LYS A 25 0.99 4.24 -4.39
CA LYS A 25 -0.13 4.72 -3.57
C LYS A 25 -1.02 5.69 -4.30
N ILE A 26 -2.30 5.65 -3.98
CA ILE A 26 -3.26 6.66 -4.43
C ILE A 26 -3.02 7.94 -3.64
N VAL A 27 -2.83 9.04 -4.34
CA VAL A 27 -2.58 10.35 -3.76
C VAL A 27 -3.58 11.38 -4.29
N LYS A 28 -3.71 12.50 -3.58
CA LYS A 28 -4.46 13.66 -4.06
C LYS A 28 -3.71 14.30 -5.23
N LYS A 29 -4.43 15.07 -6.04
CA LYS A 29 -3.84 15.81 -7.16
C LYS A 29 -2.68 16.71 -6.72
N GLU A 30 -2.85 17.40 -5.59
CA GLU A 30 -1.81 18.30 -5.03
C GLU A 30 -0.51 17.54 -4.73
N THR A 31 -0.60 16.37 -4.09
CA THR A 31 0.54 15.51 -3.81
C THR A 31 1.15 14.95 -5.10
N TYR A 32 0.33 14.59 -6.09
CA TYR A 32 0.81 14.14 -7.40
C TYR A 32 1.62 15.22 -8.12
N GLU A 33 1.11 16.45 -8.18
CA GLU A 33 1.82 17.56 -8.82
C GLU A 33 3.09 17.90 -8.05
N TYR A 34 3.11 17.78 -6.71
CA TYR A 34 4.31 17.94 -5.91
C TYR A 34 5.35 16.84 -6.16
N LEU A 35 4.91 15.60 -6.34
CA LEU A 35 5.78 14.44 -6.53
C LEU A 35 6.27 14.27 -7.97
N LYS A 36 5.54 14.80 -8.95
CA LYS A 36 5.89 14.76 -10.36
C LYS A 36 7.27 15.34 -10.66
N ASP A 37 7.67 16.38 -9.94
CA ASP A 37 8.97 17.05 -10.11
C ASP A 37 10.08 16.43 -9.25
N ASN A 38 9.83 15.28 -8.60
CA ASN A 38 10.76 14.62 -7.70
C ASN A 38 11.25 13.29 -8.28
N ASP A 39 12.57 13.19 -8.54
CA ASP A 39 13.20 11.98 -9.10
C ASP A 39 13.11 10.74 -8.19
N LEU A 40 12.76 10.91 -6.92
CA LEU A 40 12.55 9.80 -5.98
C LEU A 40 11.20 9.11 -6.20
N PHE A 41 10.30 9.71 -6.98
CA PHE A 41 8.92 9.23 -7.14
C PHE A 41 8.56 9.03 -8.61
N GLU A 42 7.97 7.88 -8.90
CA GLU A 42 7.32 7.59 -10.17
C GLU A 42 5.82 7.83 -9.99
N VAL A 43 5.29 8.83 -10.70
CA VAL A 43 3.88 9.20 -10.62
C VAL A 43 3.15 8.86 -11.90
N ARG A 44 1.89 8.41 -11.79
CA ARG A 44 1.04 8.13 -12.95
C ARG A 44 -0.41 8.51 -12.70
N GLU A 45 -1.11 8.81 -13.78
CA GLU A 45 -2.56 8.98 -13.80
C GLU A 45 -3.21 7.68 -14.25
N GLY A 46 -4.26 7.25 -13.55
CA GLY A 46 -4.96 6.01 -13.88
C GLY A 46 -6.43 6.04 -13.46
N GLU A 47 -7.22 5.16 -14.08
CA GLU A 47 -8.63 4.98 -13.74
C GLU A 47 -8.79 4.09 -12.52
N LYS A 48 -9.92 4.21 -11.81
CA LYS A 48 -10.22 3.48 -10.56
C LYS A 48 -10.10 1.95 -10.72
N ASP A 49 -10.33 1.43 -11.92
CA ASP A 49 -10.24 0.02 -12.28
C ASP A 49 -8.79 -0.50 -12.44
N ASN A 50 -7.83 0.39 -12.69
CA ASN A 50 -6.39 0.09 -12.79
C ASN A 50 -5.61 0.49 -11.54
N ALA A 51 -6.30 0.87 -10.47
CA ALA A 51 -5.68 1.19 -9.20
C ALA A 51 -5.04 -0.07 -8.59
N PRO A 52 -3.78 -0.02 -8.12
CA PRO A 52 -3.32 -0.97 -7.12
C PRO A 52 -4.35 -0.93 -5.99
N SER A 53 -4.81 -2.11 -5.58
CA SER A 53 -5.94 -2.29 -4.66
C SER A 53 -5.55 -1.92 -3.21
N LEU A 54 -4.88 -0.79 -3.00
CA LEU A 54 -4.39 -0.25 -1.73
C LEU A 54 -5.39 0.71 -1.09
N LEU A 55 -6.65 0.31 -1.11
CA LEU A 55 -7.69 1.00 -0.37
C LEU A 55 -7.52 0.62 1.11
N VAL A 56 -6.69 1.39 1.82
CA VAL A 56 -6.69 1.44 3.29
C VAL A 56 -8.13 1.71 3.72
N GLY A 57 -8.82 0.67 4.17
CA GLY A 57 -10.23 0.70 4.58
C GLY A 57 -11.22 -0.08 3.71
N GLU A 58 -10.83 -0.66 2.57
CA GLU A 58 -11.67 -1.64 1.85
C GLU A 58 -11.24 -3.07 2.19
N LYS A 59 -12.23 -3.97 2.34
CA LYS A 59 -11.99 -5.39 2.58
C LYS A 59 -11.16 -5.97 1.42
N HIS A 60 -9.91 -6.34 1.69
CA HIS A 60 -9.09 -6.99 0.70
C HIS A 60 -9.55 -8.45 0.62
N THR A 61 -9.63 -8.98 -0.60
CA THR A 61 -9.91 -10.41 -0.83
C THR A 61 -8.61 -11.14 -1.12
N GLU A 62 -8.60 -12.46 -0.92
CA GLU A 62 -7.43 -13.31 -1.23
C GLU A 62 -6.92 -13.07 -2.66
N SER A 63 -7.84 -12.89 -3.61
CA SER A 63 -7.56 -12.64 -5.03
C SER A 63 -6.91 -11.28 -5.30
N THR A 64 -7.23 -10.24 -4.52
CA THR A 64 -6.56 -8.93 -4.62
C THR A 64 -5.20 -8.95 -3.94
N LEU A 65 -5.09 -9.67 -2.81
CA LEU A 65 -3.85 -9.77 -2.06
C LEU A 65 -2.78 -10.58 -2.83
N LYS A 66 -3.17 -11.60 -3.60
CA LYS A 66 -2.26 -12.33 -4.50
C LYS A 66 -1.78 -11.53 -5.72
N LYS A 67 -2.44 -10.41 -6.06
CA LYS A 67 -2.08 -9.57 -7.21
C LYS A 67 -1.14 -8.43 -6.86
N ILE A 68 -0.99 -8.13 -5.58
CA ILE A 68 -0.11 -7.09 -5.06
C ILE A 68 1.21 -7.69 -4.60
N SER A 69 2.22 -6.83 -4.45
CA SER A 69 3.55 -7.25 -4.02
C SER A 69 3.60 -7.60 -2.53
N LYS A 70 4.63 -8.36 -2.14
CA LYS A 70 4.93 -8.64 -0.72
C LYS A 70 4.97 -7.37 0.13
N ALA A 71 5.57 -6.30 -0.39
CA ALA A 71 5.69 -5.03 0.33
C ALA A 71 4.31 -4.41 0.61
N GLU A 72 3.39 -4.51 -0.35
CA GLU A 72 2.01 -4.04 -0.20
C GLU A 72 1.23 -4.89 0.80
N GLN A 73 1.38 -6.22 0.76
CA GLN A 73 0.77 -7.10 1.76
C GLN A 73 1.25 -6.77 3.18
N GLU A 74 2.56 -6.54 3.37
CA GLU A 74 3.13 -6.18 4.66
C GLU A 74 2.66 -4.80 5.15
N GLU A 75 2.39 -3.87 4.23
CA GLU A 75 1.81 -2.56 4.57
C GLU A 75 0.34 -2.67 4.99
N ILE A 76 -0.44 -3.53 4.34
CA ILE A 76 -1.82 -3.81 4.75
C ILE A 76 -1.83 -4.42 6.14
N ILE A 77 -0.97 -5.42 6.42
CA ILE A 77 -0.81 -5.98 7.76
C ILE A 77 -0.50 -4.88 8.77
N ARG A 78 0.51 -4.04 8.49
CA ARG A 78 0.89 -2.90 9.36
C ARG A 78 -0.25 -1.93 9.62
N SER A 79 -1.09 -1.68 8.62
CA SER A 79 -2.20 -0.74 8.72
C SER A 79 -3.34 -1.32 9.54
N LEU A 80 -3.59 -2.63 9.45
CA LEU A 80 -4.62 -3.34 10.21
C LEU A 80 -4.19 -3.68 11.64
N THR A 81 -2.89 -3.90 11.87
CA THR A 81 -2.36 -4.11 13.22
C THR A 81 -2.17 -2.76 13.91
N GLN A 82 -3.05 -2.41 14.85
CA GLN A 82 -2.79 -1.30 15.78
C GLN A 82 -1.62 -1.65 16.73
N GLY A 83 -0.41 -1.24 16.36
CA GLY A 83 0.81 -1.37 17.16
C GLY A 83 1.93 -2.16 16.48
N ASP A 84 3.09 -2.24 17.13
CA ASP A 84 4.35 -2.83 16.60
C ASP A 84 4.28 -4.35 16.34
N PHE A 85 3.09 -4.95 16.38
CA PHE A 85 2.89 -6.40 16.29
C PHE A 85 2.66 -6.84 14.85
N ILE A 86 3.71 -6.80 14.03
CA ILE A 86 3.69 -7.48 12.73
C ILE A 86 4.01 -8.94 12.98
N GLN A 87 3.03 -9.83 12.78
CA GLN A 87 3.30 -11.25 12.80
C GLN A 87 4.25 -11.59 11.63
N ASP A 88 5.37 -12.23 11.95
CA ASP A 88 6.37 -12.62 10.95
C ASP A 88 5.80 -13.75 10.09
N THR A 89 5.42 -13.41 8.87
CA THR A 89 4.80 -14.31 7.89
C THR A 89 5.87 -14.81 6.93
N LYS A 90 6.06 -16.14 6.89
CA LYS A 90 7.16 -16.76 6.15
C LYS A 90 6.86 -16.86 4.66
N ASN A 91 5.59 -16.91 4.29
CA ASN A 91 5.14 -17.06 2.91
C ASN A 91 3.97 -16.12 2.59
N GLU A 92 3.70 -15.97 1.30
CA GLU A 92 2.62 -15.11 0.78
C GLU A 92 1.25 -15.55 1.31
N ASN A 93 0.96 -16.86 1.37
CA ASN A 93 -0.31 -17.37 1.88
C ASN A 93 -0.54 -17.00 3.35
N GLU A 94 0.51 -17.06 4.19
CA GLU A 94 0.45 -16.63 5.59
C GLU A 94 0.19 -15.12 5.70
N ARG A 95 0.79 -14.30 4.83
CA ARG A 95 0.50 -12.85 4.75
C ARG A 95 -0.96 -12.59 4.42
N ILE A 96 -1.46 -13.26 3.39
CA ILE A 96 -2.83 -13.08 2.91
C ILE A 96 -3.83 -13.51 3.97
N ALA A 97 -3.63 -14.69 4.57
CA ALA A 97 -4.48 -15.21 5.64
C ALA A 97 -4.52 -14.27 6.84
N LEU A 98 -3.37 -13.73 7.24
CA LEU A 98 -3.27 -12.78 8.35
C LEU A 98 -4.02 -11.48 8.05
N ILE A 99 -3.91 -10.94 6.83
CA ILE A 99 -4.67 -9.76 6.42
C ILE A 99 -6.17 -10.03 6.53
N LEU A 100 -6.65 -11.16 6.00
CA LEU A 100 -8.07 -11.51 6.05
C LEU A 100 -8.57 -11.65 7.49
N GLU A 101 -7.79 -12.27 8.37
CA GLU A 101 -8.10 -12.43 9.79
C GLU A 101 -8.18 -11.07 10.50
N LEU A 102 -7.21 -10.19 10.29
CA LEU A 102 -7.17 -8.86 10.88
C LEU A 102 -8.35 -7.98 10.41
N GLN A 103 -8.72 -8.08 9.11
CA GLN A 103 -9.89 -7.38 8.57
C GLN A 103 -11.23 -7.89 9.12
N GLU A 104 -11.27 -9.14 9.62
CA GLU A 104 -12.44 -9.71 10.28
C GLU A 104 -12.54 -9.30 11.75
N GLN A 105 -11.41 -9.10 12.43
CA GLN A 105 -11.35 -8.61 13.81
C GLN A 105 -11.68 -7.12 13.98
N GLU A 106 -11.49 -6.30 12.94
CA GLU A 106 -11.87 -4.88 12.92
C GLU A 106 -13.37 -4.64 12.67
N ALA A 107 -14.18 -5.70 12.47
CA ALA A 107 -15.60 -5.65 12.11
C ALA A 107 -16.57 -5.63 13.30
#